data_AF-A0A2W4LSN0-F1
#
_entry.id   AF-A0A2W4LSN0-F1
#
_cell.length_a   1.000
_cell.length_b   1.000
_cell.length_c   1.000
_cell.angle_alpha   90.00
_cell.angle_beta   90.00
_cell.angle_gamma   90.00
#
_symmetry.space_group_name_H-M   'P 1'
#
loop_
_entity.id
_entity.type
_entity.pdbx_description
1 polymer ?
#
loop_
_entity_poly.entity_id
_entity_poly.type
_entity_poly.pdbx_seq_one_letter_code
_entity_poly.pdbx_strand_id
1 'polypeptide(L)'
;MRPLRYSINISLDGCCDHQAMAPNEELHHYAAESIAQADALIFGRVIYELMETGWRPFAETGVRPDWMEPWMEPFARTIHTAKKYVVSSTLDRVDWNAELVRGDVGQAVQRLKQEPGRGLFVGGVKLPLALAELGLIDEYEFVVH
;
A
#
# COMPACT_ATOMS: atom_id res chain seq x y z
N MET A 1 -16.94 10.28 -6.27
CA MET A 1 -15.86 9.42 -6.81
C MET A 1 -14.83 9.30 -5.71
N ARG A 2 -14.40 8.09 -5.34
CA ARG A 2 -13.30 7.90 -4.38
C ARG A 2 -12.02 8.49 -4.96
N PRO A 3 -11.31 9.40 -4.25
CA PRO A 3 -9.99 9.84 -4.68
C PRO A 3 -9.01 8.66 -4.64
N LEU A 4 -8.10 8.60 -5.60
CA LEU A 4 -6.94 7.71 -5.60
C LEU A 4 -5.70 8.51 -5.24
N ARG A 5 -5.14 8.23 -4.07
CA ARG A 5 -3.91 8.82 -3.59
C ARG A 5 -2.73 7.88 -3.80
N TYR A 6 -1.63 8.41 -4.31
CA TYR A 6 -0.33 7.76 -4.35
C TYR A 6 0.57 8.39 -3.30
N SER A 7 1.19 7.55 -2.47
CA SER A 7 2.17 7.98 -1.47
C SER A 7 3.41 7.10 -1.55
N ILE A 8 4.59 7.71 -1.51
CA ILE A 8 5.87 6.99 -1.54
C ILE A 8 6.94 7.70 -0.71
N ASN A 9 7.80 6.92 -0.07
CA ASN A 9 9.04 7.40 0.53
C ASN A 9 10.13 7.50 -0.55
N ILE A 10 10.83 8.63 -0.59
CA ILE A 10 11.84 8.92 -1.60
C ILE A 10 13.01 9.70 -1.00
N SER A 11 14.24 9.40 -1.42
CA SER A 11 15.40 10.24 -1.08
C SER A 11 15.38 11.55 -1.89
N LEU A 12 16.16 12.54 -1.46
CA LEU A 12 16.32 13.80 -2.19
C LEU A 12 16.73 13.64 -3.68
N ASP A 13 17.52 12.62 -4.00
CA ASP A 13 17.97 12.32 -5.37
C ASP A 13 17.03 11.37 -6.15
N GLY A 14 15.90 10.97 -5.55
CA GLY A 14 14.84 10.24 -6.23
C GLY A 14 14.83 8.71 -6.02
N CYS A 15 15.65 8.17 -5.12
CA CYS A 15 15.70 6.74 -4.83
C CYS A 15 14.47 6.30 -4.00
N CYS A 16 13.79 5.26 -4.44
CA CYS A 16 12.58 4.71 -3.79
C CYS A 16 12.81 3.29 -3.22
N ASP A 17 14.06 2.92 -2.93
CA ASP A 17 14.37 1.59 -2.39
C ASP A 17 13.94 1.47 -0.93
N HIS A 18 13.12 0.46 -0.61
CA HIS A 18 12.66 0.15 0.74
C HIS A 18 13.78 -0.12 1.76
N GLN A 19 15.02 -0.39 1.32
CA GLN A 19 16.18 -0.58 2.19
C GLN A 19 17.04 0.68 2.35
N ALA A 20 16.83 1.70 1.52
CA ALA A 20 17.63 2.92 1.53
C ALA A 20 17.21 3.92 2.62
N MET A 21 16.04 3.73 3.23
CA MET A 21 15.44 4.65 4.18
C MET A 21 15.22 3.97 5.53
N ALA A 22 15.66 4.61 6.61
CA ALA A 22 15.45 4.10 7.96
C ALA A 22 14.04 4.45 8.43
N PRO A 23 13.26 3.47 8.95
CA PRO A 23 11.95 3.77 9.53
C PRO A 23 12.13 4.61 10.79
N ASN A 24 11.18 5.51 11.04
CA ASN A 24 11.07 6.22 12.32
C ASN A 24 9.63 6.15 12.84
N GLU A 25 9.46 6.44 14.13
CA GLU A 25 8.19 6.35 14.83
C GLU A 25 7.09 7.25 14.20
N GLU A 26 7.42 8.51 13.92
CA GLU A 26 6.47 9.48 13.35
C GLU A 26 5.93 9.01 12.00
N LEU A 27 6.81 8.54 11.11
CA LEU A 27 6.44 8.03 9.80
C LEU A 27 5.56 6.78 9.87
N HIS A 28 5.83 5.88 10.81
CA HIS A 28 5.01 4.67 10.98
C HIS A 28 3.61 5.00 11.49
N HIS A 29 3.50 5.94 12.44
CA HIS A 29 2.21 6.43 12.90
C HIS A 29 1.46 7.13 11.77
N TYR A 30 2.12 8.02 11.03
CA TYR A 30 1.54 8.69 9.87
C TYR A 30 1.03 7.70 8.81
N ALA A 31 1.83 6.69 8.48
CA ALA A 31 1.46 5.67 7.52
C ALA A 31 0.28 4.81 8.02
N ALA A 32 0.23 4.49 9.31
CA ALA A 32 -0.88 3.76 9.92
C ALA A 32 -2.18 4.58 9.82
N GLU A 33 -2.16 5.85 10.22
CA GLU A 33 -3.32 6.75 10.13
C GLU A 33 -3.80 6.92 8.69
N SER A 34 -2.85 7.08 7.76
CA SER A 34 -3.10 7.17 6.33
C SER A 34 -3.82 5.93 5.79
N ILE A 35 -3.35 4.72 6.12
CA ILE A 35 -4.01 3.47 5.71
C ILE A 35 -5.39 3.35 6.36
N ALA A 36 -5.55 3.72 7.64
CA ALA A 36 -6.83 3.65 8.34
C ALA A 36 -7.92 4.55 7.73
N GLN A 37 -7.52 5.61 7.02
CA GLN A 37 -8.43 6.51 6.32
C GLN A 37 -8.82 6.02 4.92
N ALA A 38 -8.05 5.12 4.32
CA ALA A 38 -8.38 4.51 3.03
C ALA A 38 -9.48 3.45 3.17
N ASP A 39 -10.33 3.32 2.16
CA ASP A 39 -11.28 2.21 2.08
C ASP A 39 -10.60 0.92 1.59
N ALA A 40 -9.59 1.06 0.73
CA ALA A 40 -8.77 -0.04 0.25
C ALA A 40 -7.40 0.42 -0.25
N LEU A 41 -6.44 -0.50 -0.19
CA LEU A 41 -5.11 -0.38 -0.76
C LEU A 41 -5.06 -1.07 -2.12
N ILE A 42 -4.28 -0.53 -3.05
CA ILE A 42 -4.04 -1.10 -4.38
C ILE A 42 -2.54 -1.34 -4.51
N PHE A 43 -2.17 -2.60 -4.68
CA PHE A 43 -0.76 -3.01 -4.77
C PHE A 43 -0.50 -3.83 -6.02
N GLY A 44 0.71 -3.71 -6.56
CA GLY A 44 1.26 -4.73 -7.44
C GLY A 44 1.77 -5.92 -6.63
N ARG A 45 1.97 -7.08 -7.28
CA ARG A 45 2.48 -8.32 -6.66
C ARG A 45 3.64 -8.09 -5.68
N VAL A 46 4.70 -7.40 -6.11
CA VAL A 46 5.93 -7.24 -5.33
C VAL A 46 5.67 -6.53 -4.00
N ILE A 47 4.86 -5.46 -4.01
CA ILE A 47 4.53 -4.71 -2.80
C ILE A 47 3.60 -5.52 -1.89
N TYR A 48 2.63 -6.23 -2.48
CA TYR A 48 1.75 -7.12 -1.72
C TYR A 48 2.56 -8.18 -0.95
N GLU A 49 3.43 -8.92 -1.63
CA GLU A 49 4.26 -9.98 -1.03
C GLU A 49 5.24 -9.42 0.01
N LEU A 50 5.84 -8.26 -0.26
CA LEU A 50 6.73 -7.57 0.68
C LEU A 50 6.00 -7.20 1.98
N MET A 51 4.84 -6.55 1.86
CA MET A 51 4.04 -6.13 3.02
C MET A 51 3.46 -7.32 3.77
N GLU A 52 3.02 -8.35 3.05
CA GLU A 52 2.51 -9.59 3.64
C GLU A 52 3.59 -10.27 4.47
N THR A 53 4.77 -10.48 3.89
CA THR A 53 5.90 -11.14 4.56
C THR A 53 6.36 -10.35 5.79
N GLY A 54 6.41 -9.01 5.69
CA GLY A 54 6.88 -8.15 6.77
C GLY A 54 5.91 -8.05 7.95
N TRP A 55 4.59 -7.97 7.69
CA TRP A 55 3.63 -7.52 8.70
C TRP A 55 2.60 -8.59 9.12
N ARG A 56 2.29 -9.56 8.26
CA ARG A 56 1.29 -10.60 8.56
C ARG A 56 1.67 -11.47 9.76
N PRO A 57 2.93 -11.95 9.92
CA PRO A 57 3.28 -12.85 11.02
C PRO A 57 3.02 -12.25 12.40
N PHE A 58 3.42 -10.99 12.62
CA PHE A 58 3.15 -10.29 13.87
C PHE A 58 1.64 -10.09 14.07
N ALA A 59 0.93 -9.64 13.04
CA ALA A 59 -0.49 -9.33 13.17
C ALA A 59 -1.36 -10.55 13.50
N GLU A 60 -0.98 -11.74 13.04
CA GLU A 60 -1.69 -13.00 13.33
C GLU A 60 -1.30 -13.62 14.68
N THR A 61 -0.01 -13.60 15.01
CA THR A 61 0.51 -14.34 16.19
C THR A 61 0.66 -13.46 17.44
N GLY A 62 0.78 -12.15 17.27
CA GLY A 62 1.18 -11.21 18.31
C GLY A 62 2.64 -11.34 18.74
N VAL A 63 3.42 -12.26 18.13
CA VAL A 63 4.84 -12.45 18.46
C VAL A 63 5.66 -11.42 17.71
N ARG A 64 6.28 -10.51 18.47
CA ARG A 64 7.14 -9.46 17.91
C ARG A 64 8.49 -10.05 17.50
N PRO A 65 8.93 -9.90 16.24
CA PRO A 65 10.29 -10.29 15.83
C PRO A 65 11.32 -9.28 16.35
N ASP A 66 12.59 -9.70 16.45
CA ASP A 66 13.67 -8.91 17.06
C ASP A 66 13.91 -7.54 16.39
N TRP A 67 13.64 -7.43 15.08
CA TRP A 67 13.81 -6.19 14.32
C TRP A 67 12.66 -5.19 14.50
N MET A 68 11.53 -5.63 15.05
CA MET A 68 10.32 -4.81 15.12
C MET A 68 10.30 -4.04 16.42
N GLU A 69 10.16 -2.73 16.30
CA GLU A 69 10.00 -1.83 17.45
C GLU A 69 8.52 -1.71 17.86
N PRO A 70 8.20 -1.39 19.13
CA PRO A 70 6.82 -1.26 19.61
C PRO A 70 5.97 -0.26 18.82
N TRP A 71 6.56 0.83 18.35
CA TRP A 71 5.88 1.86 17.57
C TRP A 71 5.49 1.41 16.16
N MET A 72 5.99 0.27 15.67
CA MET A 72 5.58 -0.30 14.38
C MET A 72 4.26 -1.08 14.48
N GLU A 73 3.79 -1.43 15.68
CA GLU A 73 2.60 -2.27 15.86
C GLU A 73 1.30 -1.69 15.29
N PRO A 74 0.99 -0.38 15.44
CA PRO A 74 -0.22 0.20 14.88
C PRO A 74 -0.26 0.06 13.35
N PHE A 75 0.89 0.23 12.68
CA PHE A 75 1.00 0.03 11.24
C PHE A 75 0.72 -1.43 10.88
N ALA A 76 1.39 -2.37 11.54
CA ALA A 76 1.25 -3.80 11.26
C ALA A 76 -0.21 -4.28 11.40
N ARG A 77 -0.91 -3.83 12.46
CA ARG A 77 -2.32 -4.15 12.67
C ARG A 77 -3.22 -3.51 11.61
N THR A 78 -2.98 -2.25 11.29
CA THR A 78 -3.79 -1.49 10.35
C THR A 78 -3.66 -2.03 8.92
N ILE A 79 -2.43 -2.29 8.45
CA ILE A 79 -2.23 -2.87 7.12
C ILE A 79 -2.76 -4.30 7.05
N HIS A 80 -2.70 -5.06 8.15
CA HIS A 80 -3.25 -6.41 8.18
C HIS A 80 -4.76 -6.43 7.94
N THR A 81 -5.51 -5.53 8.57
CA THR A 81 -6.97 -5.47 8.45
C THR A 81 -7.45 -4.73 7.19
N ALA A 82 -6.65 -3.86 6.59
CA ALA A 82 -7.03 -3.11 5.39
C ALA A 82 -7.41 -4.01 4.21
N LYS A 83 -8.49 -3.69 3.49
CA LYS A 83 -8.85 -4.35 2.21
C LYS A 83 -7.78 -4.03 1.17
N LYS A 84 -7.38 -5.02 0.39
CA LYS A 84 -6.35 -4.88 -0.66
C LYS A 84 -6.89 -5.35 -2.02
N TYR A 85 -6.57 -4.62 -3.07
CA TYR A 85 -6.70 -5.05 -4.45
C TYR A 85 -5.30 -5.28 -5.01
N VAL A 86 -5.01 -6.52 -5.41
CA VAL A 86 -3.69 -6.94 -5.86
C VAL A 86 -3.70 -7.08 -7.36
N VAL A 87 -3.00 -6.20 -8.05
CA VAL A 87 -2.86 -6.25 -9.51
C VAL A 87 -1.72 -7.20 -9.85
N SER A 88 -2.06 -8.36 -10.42
CA SER A 88 -1.08 -9.34 -10.86
C SER A 88 -1.63 -10.28 -11.93
N SER A 89 -0.82 -10.55 -12.95
CA SER A 89 -1.08 -11.62 -13.93
C SER A 89 -0.51 -12.97 -13.51
N THR A 90 0.38 -13.00 -12.51
CA THR A 90 1.21 -14.17 -12.18
C THR A 90 0.86 -14.83 -10.85
N LEU A 91 0.20 -14.12 -9.94
CA LEU A 91 -0.32 -14.73 -8.72
C LEU A 91 -1.54 -15.57 -9.08
N ASP A 92 -1.66 -16.77 -8.51
CA ASP A 92 -2.86 -17.60 -8.67
C ASP A 92 -3.95 -17.23 -7.65
N ARG A 93 -3.54 -16.87 -6.44
CA ARG A 93 -4.42 -16.53 -5.31
C ARG A 93 -3.78 -15.46 -4.40
N VAL A 94 -4.62 -14.85 -3.59
CA VAL A 94 -4.27 -13.93 -2.49
C VAL A 94 -5.20 -14.22 -1.31
N ASP A 95 -4.72 -14.06 -0.07
CA ASP A 95 -5.48 -14.44 1.12
C ASP A 95 -5.30 -13.49 2.33
N TRP A 96 -4.77 -12.27 2.11
CA TRP A 96 -4.52 -11.30 3.18
C TRP A 96 -5.47 -10.08 3.16
N ASN A 97 -6.76 -10.37 3.40
CA ASN A 97 -7.89 -9.45 3.14
C ASN A 97 -7.79 -8.80 1.75
N ALA A 98 -7.46 -9.64 0.77
CA ALA A 98 -7.04 -9.22 -0.55
C ALA A 98 -7.93 -9.81 -1.63
N GLU A 99 -8.06 -9.10 -2.73
CA GLU A 99 -8.73 -9.55 -3.94
C GLU A 99 -7.80 -9.37 -5.14
N LEU A 100 -7.70 -10.41 -5.96
CA LEU A 100 -6.82 -10.41 -7.11
C LEU A 100 -7.50 -9.73 -8.30
N VAL A 101 -6.86 -8.68 -8.82
CA VAL A 101 -7.29 -7.94 -10.01
C VAL A 101 -6.45 -8.39 -11.21
N ARG A 102 -7.14 -8.88 -12.25
CA ARG A 102 -6.54 -9.33 -13.51
C ARG A 102 -7.08 -8.51 -14.70
N GLY A 103 -6.27 -8.41 -15.75
CA GLY A 103 -6.66 -7.74 -16.99
C GLY A 103 -6.35 -6.24 -16.96
N ASP A 104 -7.27 -5.43 -17.51
CA ASP A 104 -7.11 -3.99 -17.64
C ASP A 104 -7.21 -3.29 -16.29
N VAL A 105 -6.05 -2.86 -15.77
CA VAL A 105 -5.93 -2.18 -14.49
C VAL A 105 -6.60 -0.79 -14.49
N GLY A 106 -6.60 -0.10 -15.64
CA GLY A 106 -7.22 1.22 -15.75
C GLY A 106 -8.73 1.13 -15.57
N GLN A 107 -9.38 0.19 -16.25
CA GLN A 107 -10.81 -0.06 -16.08
C GLN A 107 -11.16 -0.53 -14.67
N ALA A 108 -10.35 -1.42 -14.09
CA ALA A 108 -10.57 -1.90 -12.73
C ALA A 108 -10.53 -0.74 -11.72
N VAL A 109 -9.49 0.10 -11.78
CA VAL A 109 -9.35 1.26 -10.89
C VAL A 109 -10.46 2.29 -11.15
N GLN A 110 -10.87 2.53 -12.40
CA GLN A 110 -11.99 3.43 -12.69
C GLN A 110 -13.30 2.96 -12.04
N ARG A 111 -13.62 1.66 -12.12
CA ARG A 111 -14.80 1.10 -11.45
C ARG A 111 -14.72 1.28 -9.94
N LEU A 112 -13.55 1.00 -9.36
CA LEU A 112 -13.32 1.25 -7.95
C LEU A 112 -13.52 2.75 -7.62
N LYS A 113 -13.00 3.69 -8.39
CA LYS A 113 -13.22 5.12 -8.14
C LYS A 113 -14.70 5.52 -8.19
N GLN A 114 -15.54 4.83 -8.97
CA GLN A 114 -16.98 5.13 -9.09
C GLN A 114 -17.81 4.67 -7.90
N GLU A 115 -17.33 3.72 -7.10
CA GLU A 115 -18.00 3.30 -5.87
C GLU A 115 -18.05 4.45 -4.84
N PRO A 116 -19.03 4.47 -3.93
CA PRO A 116 -19.03 5.40 -2.81
C PRO A 116 -17.94 5.02 -1.79
N GLY A 117 -17.34 6.02 -1.14
CA GLY A 117 -16.33 5.81 -0.10
C GLY A 117 -15.45 7.04 0.13
N ARG A 118 -14.51 6.92 1.07
CA ARG A 118 -13.53 7.94 1.45
C ARG A 118 -12.36 8.06 0.49
N GLY A 119 -11.85 6.95 -0.05
CA GLY A 119 -10.65 6.99 -0.89
C GLY A 119 -9.92 5.66 -1.05
N LEU A 120 -9.00 5.63 -2.00
CA LEU A 120 -8.16 4.50 -2.37
C LEU A 120 -6.70 4.92 -2.30
N PHE A 121 -5.84 4.02 -1.84
CA PHE A 121 -4.41 4.27 -1.72
C PHE A 121 -3.66 3.31 -2.64
N VAL A 122 -2.72 3.81 -3.44
CA VAL A 122 -1.85 2.97 -4.28
C VAL A 122 -0.40 3.10 -3.83
N GLY A 123 0.31 1.97 -3.80
CA GLY A 123 1.74 1.91 -3.45
C GLY A 123 2.61 1.22 -4.51
N GLY A 124 3.93 1.37 -4.35
CA GLY A 124 4.94 0.85 -5.27
C GLY A 124 5.34 1.86 -6.34
N VAL A 125 6.10 1.41 -7.35
CA VAL A 125 6.61 2.31 -8.40
C VAL A 125 5.93 2.04 -9.75
N LYS A 126 6.00 0.80 -10.22
CA LYS A 126 5.53 0.42 -11.56
C LYS A 126 4.01 0.60 -11.74
N LEU A 127 3.22 0.24 -10.73
CA LEU A 127 1.76 0.34 -10.81
C LEU A 127 1.29 1.80 -10.75
N PRO A 128 1.72 2.63 -9.78
CA PRO A 128 1.41 4.05 -9.78
C PRO A 128 1.84 4.78 -11.05
N LEU A 129 3.00 4.46 -11.63
CA LEU A 129 3.42 5.04 -12.91
C LEU A 129 2.39 4.78 -14.02
N ALA A 130 1.95 3.54 -14.19
CA ALA A 130 0.94 3.19 -15.19
C ALA A 130 -0.41 3.90 -14.93
N LEU A 131 -0.81 4.07 -13.67
CA LEU A 131 -2.03 4.79 -13.30
C LEU A 131 -1.90 6.30 -13.49
N ALA A 132 -0.70 6.86 -13.29
CA ALA A 132 -0.39 8.25 -13.56
C ALA A 132 -0.48 8.57 -15.06
N GLU A 133 0.07 7.70 -15.92
CA GLU A 133 -0.02 7.81 -17.38
C GLU A 133 -1.48 7.78 -17.89
N LEU A 134 -2.35 7.07 -17.17
CA LEU A 134 -3.79 7.02 -17.44
C LEU A 134 -4.58 8.19 -16.82
N GLY A 135 -3.92 9.09 -16.09
CA GLY A 135 -4.55 10.24 -15.41
C GLY A 135 -5.49 9.83 -14.28
N LEU A 136 -5.25 8.68 -13.62
CA LEU A 136 -6.16 8.13 -12.62
C LEU A 136 -5.82 8.50 -11.18
N ILE A 137 -4.63 9.02 -10.90
CA ILE A 137 -4.21 9.46 -9.57
C ILE A 137 -4.68 10.91 -9.36
N ASP A 138 -5.42 11.13 -8.27
CA ASP A 138 -5.94 12.45 -7.91
C ASP A 138 -4.96 13.21 -6.99
N GLU A 139 -4.21 12.48 -6.14
CA GLU A 139 -3.31 13.05 -5.14
C GLU A 139 -1.96 12.35 -5.16
N TYR A 140 -0.88 13.13 -5.10
CA TYR A 140 0.49 12.65 -5.02
C TYR A 140 1.11 13.15 -3.71
N GLU A 141 1.67 12.21 -2.95
CA GLU A 141 2.46 12.49 -1.76
C GLU A 141 3.85 11.88 -1.91
N PHE A 142 4.85 12.71 -1.74
CA PHE A 142 6.26 12.30 -1.71
C PHE A 142 6.81 12.64 -0.33
N VAL A 143 7.12 11.62 0.44
CA VAL A 143 7.77 11.77 1.75
C VAL A 143 9.28 11.75 1.50
N VAL A 144 9.89 12.94 1.55
CA VAL A 144 11.30 13.13 1.20
C VAL A 144 12.18 12.97 2.43
N HIS A 145 13.21 12.14 2.32
CA HIS A 145 14.24 11.88 3.34
C HIS A 145 15.59 12.49 2.95
#